data_AF-A0A442GVE9-F1
#
_entry.id   AF-A0A442GVE9-F1
#
_cell.length_a   1.000
_cell.length_b   1.000
_cell.length_c   1.000
_cell.angle_alpha   90.00
_cell.angle_beta   90.00
_cell.angle_gamma   90.00
#
_symmetry.space_group_name_H-M   'P 1'
#
loop_
_entity.id
_entity.type
_entity.pdbx_description
1 polymer ?
#
loop_
_entity_poly.entity_id
_entity_poly.type
_entity_poly.pdbx_seq_one_letter_code
_entity_poly.pdbx_strand_id
1 'polypeptide(L)'
;MARLDERLARSPVRDGFVERQHFADAAAALWLEGELVHLEDLVLHDAHMDIRTPTHELTRAHAVLRTRRRIFSQKPDWALGREGFLALAGRAGAMPAVGQKDREGEGAGASSAEADVRDDAEDDLLAEEFAEIDAVLARSSKILSGADVPARTPRSDERPDLIYDLD
;
A
#
# COMPACT_ATOMS: atom_id res chain seq x y z
N MET A 1 -17.73 5.44 -30.84
CA MET A 1 -16.40 5.79 -30.29
C MET A 1 -15.82 7.00 -30.99
N ALA A 2 -15.37 6.94 -32.25
CA ALA A 2 -14.70 8.06 -32.94
C ALA A 2 -15.36 9.45 -32.83
N ARG A 3 -16.69 9.55 -32.86
CA ARG A 3 -17.41 10.83 -32.71
C ARG A 3 -17.31 11.43 -31.30
N LEU A 4 -17.26 10.59 -30.27
CA LEU A 4 -17.09 11.06 -28.89
C LEU A 4 -15.65 11.53 -28.67
N ASP A 5 -14.69 10.75 -29.16
CA ASP A 5 -13.26 11.03 -29.03
C ASP A 5 -12.90 12.38 -29.68
N GLU A 6 -13.39 12.63 -30.89
CA GLU A 6 -13.19 13.90 -31.59
C GLU A 6 -13.80 15.09 -30.84
N ARG A 7 -14.97 14.91 -30.22
CA ARG A 7 -15.62 15.97 -29.44
C ARG A 7 -14.88 16.25 -28.13
N LEU A 8 -14.43 15.20 -27.45
CA LEU A 8 -13.64 15.33 -26.22
C LEU A 8 -12.29 15.98 -26.51
N ALA A 9 -11.63 15.63 -27.61
CA ALA A 9 -10.35 16.22 -27.99
C ALA A 9 -10.40 17.75 -28.13
N ARG A 10 -11.55 18.31 -28.51
CA ARG A 10 -11.76 19.76 -28.69
C ARG A 10 -12.43 20.44 -27.49
N SER A 11 -12.72 19.71 -26.42
CA SER A 11 -13.53 20.19 -25.30
C SER A 11 -12.68 20.61 -24.10
N PRO A 12 -13.00 21.74 -23.44
CA PRO A 12 -12.29 22.16 -22.22
C PRO A 12 -12.58 21.24 -21.02
N VAL A 13 -13.61 20.38 -21.09
CA VAL A 13 -13.96 19.44 -20.02
C VAL A 13 -13.40 18.03 -20.23
N ARG A 14 -12.52 17.85 -21.23
CA ARG A 14 -11.93 16.55 -21.59
C ARG A 14 -11.35 15.83 -20.39
N ASP A 15 -10.44 16.50 -19.68
CA ASP A 15 -9.66 15.85 -18.62
C ASP A 15 -10.57 15.48 -17.44
N GLY A 16 -11.50 16.38 -17.07
CA GLY A 16 -12.52 16.07 -16.07
C GLY A 16 -13.46 14.93 -16.47
N PHE A 17 -13.75 14.76 -17.77
CA PHE A 17 -14.52 13.61 -18.26
C PHE A 17 -13.71 12.32 -18.13
N VAL A 18 -12.44 12.31 -18.53
CA VAL A 18 -11.54 11.15 -18.42
C VAL A 18 -11.36 10.74 -16.97
N GLU A 19 -11.13 11.68 -16.06
CA GLU A 19 -10.99 11.41 -14.63
C GLU A 19 -12.23 10.73 -14.05
N ARG A 20 -13.43 11.27 -14.31
CA ARG A 20 -14.69 10.64 -13.85
C ARG A 20 -14.91 9.26 -14.47
N GLN A 21 -14.48 9.06 -15.71
CA GLN A 21 -14.59 7.78 -16.38
C GLN A 21 -13.71 6.71 -15.73
N HIS A 22 -12.55 7.07 -15.18
CA HIS A 22 -11.71 6.12 -14.42
C HIS A 22 -12.42 5.59 -13.17
N PHE A 23 -13.10 6.45 -12.41
CA PHE A 23 -13.90 6.05 -11.25
C PHE A 23 -15.09 5.18 -11.63
N ALA A 24 -15.86 5.61 -12.64
CA ALA A 24 -17.04 4.86 -13.10
C ALA A 24 -16.66 3.47 -13.60
N ASP A 25 -15.53 3.37 -14.29
CA ASP A 25 -15.06 2.09 -14.79
C ASP A 25 -14.53 1.17 -13.69
N ALA A 26 -13.77 1.70 -12.70
CA ALA A 26 -13.34 0.91 -11.56
C ALA A 26 -14.54 0.34 -10.77
N ALA A 27 -15.58 1.15 -10.53
CA ALA A 27 -16.80 0.67 -9.89
C ALA A 27 -17.53 -0.39 -10.73
N ALA A 28 -17.56 -0.22 -12.06
CA ALA A 28 -18.17 -1.21 -12.96
C ALA A 28 -17.39 -2.53 -13.02
N ALA A 29 -16.06 -2.50 -12.93
CA ALA A 29 -15.23 -3.71 -12.90
C ALA A 29 -15.56 -4.58 -11.69
N LEU A 30 -15.65 -3.97 -10.50
CA LEU A 30 -16.02 -4.66 -9.27
C LEU A 30 -17.46 -5.19 -9.33
N TRP A 31 -18.36 -4.44 -9.97
CA TRP A 31 -19.73 -4.89 -10.16
C TRP A 31 -19.82 -6.16 -11.03
N LEU A 32 -18.98 -6.28 -12.06
CA LEU A 32 -18.88 -7.50 -12.87
C LEU A 32 -18.34 -8.70 -12.06
N GLU A 33 -17.52 -8.44 -11.05
CA GLU A 33 -17.00 -9.44 -10.11
C GLU A 33 -18.02 -9.79 -9.00
N GLY A 34 -19.17 -9.10 -8.96
CA GLY A 34 -20.25 -9.35 -7.99
C GLY A 34 -20.20 -8.44 -6.76
N GLU A 35 -19.34 -7.43 -6.76
CA GLU A 35 -19.12 -6.53 -5.63
C GLU A 35 -19.63 -5.12 -5.91
N LEU A 36 -20.11 -4.46 -4.85
CA LEU A 36 -20.65 -3.11 -4.95
C LEU A 36 -19.76 -2.15 -4.17
N VAL A 37 -19.24 -1.16 -4.88
CA VAL A 37 -18.46 -0.07 -4.30
C VAL A 37 -19.15 1.25 -4.63
N HIS A 38 -19.40 2.06 -3.61
CA HIS A 38 -19.94 3.41 -3.79
C HIS A 38 -18.88 4.30 -4.44
N LEU A 39 -19.28 5.04 -5.48
CA LEU A 39 -18.38 5.93 -6.19
C LEU A 39 -17.84 7.03 -5.27
N GLU A 40 -18.68 7.52 -4.35
CA GLU A 40 -18.31 8.53 -3.35
C GLU A 40 -17.22 8.01 -2.41
N ASP A 41 -17.37 6.77 -1.91
CA ASP A 41 -16.36 6.14 -1.05
C ASP A 41 -15.04 5.96 -1.82
N LEU A 42 -15.08 5.56 -3.10
CA LEU A 42 -13.87 5.45 -3.94
C LEU A 42 -13.19 6.79 -4.19
N VAL A 43 -13.96 7.86 -4.41
CA VAL A 43 -13.43 9.22 -4.59
C VAL A 43 -12.80 9.74 -3.29
N LEU A 44 -13.44 9.51 -2.14
CA LEU A 44 -12.88 9.90 -0.84
C LEU A 44 -11.60 9.12 -0.54
N HIS A 45 -11.57 7.83 -0.85
CA HIS A 45 -10.40 6.97 -0.66
C HIS A 45 -9.22 7.38 -1.52
N ASP A 46 -9.45 7.68 -2.80
CA ASP A 46 -8.40 8.20 -3.69
C ASP A 46 -7.81 9.52 -3.19
N ALA A 47 -8.63 10.35 -2.54
CA ALA A 47 -8.22 11.62 -1.96
C ALA A 47 -7.65 11.50 -0.53
N HIS A 48 -7.54 10.28 0.03
CA HIS A 48 -7.15 10.04 1.43
C HIS A 48 -8.04 10.79 2.44
N MET A 49 -9.32 10.96 2.10
CA MET A 49 -10.34 11.65 2.92
C MET A 49 -11.35 10.66 3.52
N ASP A 50 -10.94 9.41 3.71
CA ASP A 50 -11.79 8.39 4.31
C ASP A 50 -12.09 8.72 5.78
N ILE A 51 -13.36 8.63 6.14
CA ILE A 51 -13.80 8.78 7.54
C ILE A 51 -13.90 7.41 8.23
N ARG A 52 -13.96 6.33 7.44
CA ARG A 52 -14.10 4.95 7.90
C ARG A 52 -12.91 4.12 7.43
N THR A 53 -12.60 3.04 8.13
CA THR A 53 -11.62 2.05 7.67
C THR A 53 -12.04 1.51 6.29
N PRO A 54 -11.13 1.49 5.30
CA PRO A 54 -11.46 1.04 3.96
C PRO A 54 -11.84 -0.44 3.96
N THR A 55 -12.88 -0.78 3.20
CA THR A 55 -13.29 -2.18 2.99
C THR A 55 -12.39 -2.84 1.95
N HIS A 56 -12.34 -4.17 1.94
CA HIS A 56 -11.57 -4.92 0.96
C HIS A 56 -11.95 -4.56 -0.49
N GLU A 57 -13.25 -4.42 -0.77
CA GLU A 57 -13.72 -4.09 -2.12
C GLU A 57 -13.36 -2.66 -2.51
N LEU A 58 -13.33 -1.74 -1.54
CA LEU A 58 -12.86 -0.36 -1.76
C LEU A 58 -11.37 -0.34 -2.10
N THR A 59 -10.55 -1.13 -1.39
CA THR A 59 -9.13 -1.28 -1.69
C THR A 59 -8.89 -1.87 -3.08
N ARG A 60 -9.66 -2.88 -3.47
CA ARG A 60 -9.57 -3.47 -4.82
C ARG A 60 -10.05 -2.52 -5.92
N ALA A 61 -11.16 -1.81 -5.72
CA ALA A 61 -11.61 -0.77 -6.64
C ALA A 61 -10.53 0.30 -6.84
N HIS A 62 -9.84 0.70 -5.77
CA HIS A 62 -8.74 1.65 -5.83
C HIS A 62 -7.53 1.09 -6.59
N ALA A 63 -7.21 -0.19 -6.44
CA ALA A 63 -6.18 -0.85 -7.25
C ALA A 63 -6.51 -0.84 -8.75
N VAL A 64 -7.77 -1.09 -9.12
CA VAL A 64 -8.25 -0.98 -10.51
C VAL A 64 -8.13 0.47 -11.02
N LEU A 65 -8.55 1.45 -10.21
CA LEU A 65 -8.44 2.88 -10.52
C LEU A 65 -6.98 3.29 -10.81
N ARG A 66 -6.04 2.91 -9.93
CA ARG A 66 -4.61 3.18 -10.13
C ARG A 66 -4.07 2.51 -11.38
N THR A 67 -4.47 1.27 -11.63
CA THR A 67 -4.05 0.51 -12.82
C THR A 67 -4.51 1.20 -14.10
N ARG A 68 -5.75 1.70 -14.14
CA ARG A 68 -6.28 2.44 -15.30
C ARG A 68 -5.55 3.76 -15.55
N ARG A 69 -5.31 4.54 -14.50
CA ARG A 69 -4.54 5.79 -14.61
C ARG A 69 -3.11 5.52 -15.06
N ARG A 70 -2.49 4.43 -14.59
CA ARG A 70 -1.16 3.99 -15.04
C ARG A 70 -1.14 3.63 -16.51
N ILE A 71 -2.14 2.90 -17.02
CA ILE A 71 -2.24 2.61 -18.46
C ILE A 71 -2.38 3.90 -19.27
N PHE A 72 -3.21 4.84 -18.80
CA PHE A 72 -3.46 6.10 -19.51
C PHE A 72 -2.26 7.05 -19.52
N SER A 73 -1.42 7.04 -18.48
CA SER A 73 -0.22 7.90 -18.41
C SER A 73 0.97 7.35 -19.20
N GLN A 74 0.90 6.11 -19.65
CA GLN A 74 1.95 5.44 -20.42
C GLN A 74 1.78 5.62 -21.93
N LYS A 75 2.79 5.21 -22.70
CA LYS A 75 2.68 5.16 -24.17
C LYS A 75 1.55 4.20 -24.58
N PRO A 76 0.80 4.48 -25.67
CA PRO A 76 -0.36 3.67 -26.07
C PRO A 76 -0.10 2.15 -26.17
N ASP A 77 1.09 1.75 -26.60
CA ASP A 77 1.45 0.34 -26.79
C ASP A 77 2.02 -0.33 -25.53
N TRP A 78 2.25 0.42 -24.45
CA TRP A 78 2.93 -0.08 -23.24
C TRP A 78 2.17 -1.25 -22.61
N ALA A 79 0.86 -1.09 -22.39
CA ALA A 79 0.04 -2.08 -21.69
C ALA A 79 -0.02 -3.44 -22.41
N LEU A 80 0.12 -3.44 -23.74
CA LEU A 80 0.13 -4.65 -24.57
C LEU A 80 1.56 -5.17 -24.84
N GLY A 81 2.58 -4.37 -24.51
CA GLY A 81 3.98 -4.79 -24.56
C GLY A 81 4.32 -5.76 -23.46
N ARG A 82 5.41 -6.53 -23.63
CA ARG A 82 5.90 -7.50 -22.64
C ARG A 82 6.06 -6.89 -21.25
N GLU A 83 6.69 -5.72 -21.18
CA GLU A 83 6.96 -5.04 -19.91
C GLU A 83 5.67 -4.61 -19.20
N GLY A 84 4.77 -3.92 -19.93
CA GLY A 84 3.51 -3.46 -19.36
C GLY A 84 2.60 -4.62 -18.96
N PHE A 85 2.52 -5.68 -19.78
CA PHE A 85 1.76 -6.87 -19.44
C PHE A 85 2.26 -7.55 -18.15
N LEU A 86 3.58 -7.71 -18.00
CA LEU A 86 4.17 -8.25 -16.77
C LEU A 86 3.90 -7.35 -15.57
N ALA A 87 3.98 -6.03 -15.74
CA ALA A 87 3.67 -5.08 -14.67
C ALA A 87 2.20 -5.10 -14.25
N LEU A 88 1.27 -5.22 -15.20
CA LEU A 88 -0.17 -5.32 -14.95
C LEU A 88 -0.55 -6.67 -14.32
N ALA A 89 0.16 -7.75 -14.66
CA ALA A 89 -0.03 -9.07 -14.06
C ALA A 89 0.57 -9.20 -12.64
N GLY A 90 1.13 -8.13 -12.06
CA GLY A 90 1.82 -8.17 -10.76
C GLY A 90 3.18 -8.87 -10.80
N ARG A 91 3.71 -9.20 -11.98
CA ARG A 91 4.93 -9.99 -12.19
C ARG A 91 6.17 -9.15 -12.53
N ALA A 92 6.08 -7.82 -12.49
CA ALA A 92 7.22 -6.95 -12.79
C ALA A 92 8.43 -7.17 -11.84
N GLY A 93 8.22 -7.72 -10.63
CA GLY A 93 9.29 -8.08 -9.69
C GLY A 93 9.81 -9.52 -9.81
N ALA A 94 9.16 -10.39 -10.60
CA ALA A 94 9.51 -11.82 -10.70
C ALA A 94 10.58 -12.14 -11.76
N MET A 95 11.15 -11.11 -12.40
CA MET A 95 12.38 -11.28 -13.17
C MET A 95 13.55 -11.28 -12.17
N PRO A 96 14.45 -12.29 -12.17
CA PRO A 96 15.65 -12.23 -11.34
C PRO A 96 16.51 -11.07 -11.84
N ALA A 97 16.34 -9.92 -11.21
CA ALA A 97 17.19 -8.77 -11.42
C ALA A 97 18.55 -9.12 -10.82
N VAL A 98 19.49 -9.52 -11.68
CA VAL A 98 20.91 -9.54 -11.35
C VAL A 98 21.31 -8.09 -11.07
N GLY A 99 21.34 -7.76 -9.78
CA GLY A 99 22.03 -6.62 -9.20
C GLY A 99 21.40 -5.25 -9.41
N GLN A 100 20.63 -4.78 -8.42
CA GLN A 100 20.97 -3.53 -7.74
C GLN A 100 20.20 -3.43 -6.42
N LYS A 101 20.97 -3.43 -5.34
CA LYS A 101 20.56 -3.06 -4.00
C LYS A 101 20.64 -1.54 -3.92
N ASP A 102 19.53 -0.86 -3.62
CA ASP A 102 19.45 0.28 -2.70
C ASP A 102 18.03 0.90 -2.67
N ARG A 103 17.45 0.90 -1.46
CA ARG A 103 16.59 1.91 -0.77
C ARG A 103 15.39 2.51 -1.56
N GLU A 104 14.20 2.71 -1.02
CA GLU A 104 13.71 3.04 0.33
C GLU A 104 12.17 2.87 0.31
N GLY A 105 11.56 2.64 1.47
CA GLY A 105 10.18 2.17 1.59
C GLY A 105 9.09 3.17 1.21
N GLU A 106 7.93 2.62 0.83
CA GLU A 106 6.59 3.15 1.10
C GLU A 106 5.53 2.15 0.60
N GLY A 107 4.61 1.75 1.49
CA GLY A 107 3.31 1.18 1.14
C GLY A 107 3.32 -0.29 0.73
N ALA A 108 3.06 -1.17 1.70
CA ALA A 108 2.65 -2.55 1.47
C ALA A 108 1.48 -2.60 0.47
N GLY A 109 1.77 -3.03 -0.75
CA GLY A 109 0.76 -3.37 -1.74
C GLY A 109 0.13 -4.68 -1.31
N ALA A 110 -1.14 -4.63 -0.92
CA ALA A 110 -1.98 -5.80 -0.72
C ALA A 110 -1.92 -6.67 -1.99
N SER A 111 -1.21 -7.79 -1.89
CA SER A 111 -1.25 -8.86 -2.87
C SER A 111 -2.65 -9.47 -2.85
N SER A 112 -3.55 -8.93 -3.65
CA SER A 112 -4.71 -9.69 -4.11
C SER A 112 -4.19 -10.68 -5.14
N ALA A 113 -3.67 -11.80 -4.65
CA ALA A 113 -3.35 -12.98 -5.43
C ALA A 113 -4.18 -14.13 -4.87
N GLU A 114 -5.43 -14.21 -5.33
CA GLU A 114 -6.06 -15.52 -5.47
C GLU A 114 -5.35 -16.25 -6.62
N ALA A 115 -4.23 -16.89 -6.27
CA ALA A 115 -3.60 -17.90 -7.09
C ALA A 115 -3.11 -18.98 -6.12
N ASP A 116 -3.90 -20.05 -6.05
CA ASP A 116 -3.61 -21.30 -5.36
C ASP A 116 -2.43 -22.04 -6.04
N VAL A 117 -1.25 -21.43 -5.96
CA VAL A 117 0.07 -22.05 -6.08
C VAL A 117 0.98 -21.25 -5.15
N ARG A 118 0.87 -21.50 -3.85
CA ARG A 118 1.91 -21.10 -2.89
C ARG A 118 3.16 -21.87 -3.28
N ASP A 119 4.17 -21.15 -3.75
CA ASP A 119 5.51 -21.69 -3.88
C ASP A 119 6.00 -21.95 -2.45
N ASP A 120 6.29 -23.21 -2.10
CA ASP A 120 6.76 -23.63 -0.77
C ASP A 120 7.93 -22.76 -0.28
N ALA A 121 8.72 -22.24 -1.23
CA ALA A 121 9.85 -21.34 -0.98
C ALA A 121 9.44 -19.94 -0.49
N GLU A 122 8.28 -19.40 -0.89
CA GLU A 122 7.79 -18.09 -0.41
C GLU A 122 7.19 -18.19 1.00
N ASP A 123 6.53 -19.32 1.30
CA ASP A 123 6.01 -19.61 2.65
C ASP A 123 7.16 -19.80 3.66
N ASP A 124 8.27 -20.44 3.25
CA ASP A 124 9.48 -20.60 4.08
C ASP A 124 10.17 -19.25 4.38
N LEU A 125 10.25 -18.35 3.40
CA LEU A 125 10.83 -17.01 3.58
C LEU A 125 9.98 -16.15 4.54
N LEU A 126 8.66 -16.18 4.37
CA LEU A 126 7.74 -15.44 5.23
C LEU A 126 7.76 -15.97 6.68
N ALA A 127 7.89 -17.29 6.85
CA ALA A 127 8.05 -17.91 8.17
C ALA A 127 9.36 -17.47 8.86
N GLU A 128 10.45 -17.31 8.11
CA GLU A 128 11.72 -16.80 8.62
C GLU A 128 11.58 -15.34 9.09
N GLU A 129 10.91 -14.48 8.32
CA GLU A 129 10.67 -13.09 8.71
C GLU A 129 9.79 -12.98 9.98
N PHE A 130 8.75 -13.80 10.11
CA PHE A 130 7.94 -13.83 11.33
C PHE A 130 8.73 -14.32 12.55
N ALA A 131 9.61 -15.31 12.39
CA ALA A 131 10.47 -15.76 13.47
C ALA A 131 11.46 -14.68 13.94
N GLU A 132 11.97 -13.84 13.03
CA GLU A 132 12.83 -12.71 13.38
C GLU A 132 12.06 -11.65 14.18
N ILE A 133 10.83 -11.33 13.76
CA ILE A 133 9.93 -10.40 14.47
C ILE A 133 9.66 -10.93 15.89
N ASP A 134 9.30 -12.21 16.03
CA ASP A 134 9.04 -12.83 17.33
C ASP A 134 10.28 -12.82 18.23
N ALA A 135 11.48 -13.01 17.67
CA ALA A 135 12.73 -12.92 18.43
C ALA A 135 13.01 -11.49 18.93
N VAL A 136 12.72 -10.47 18.13
CA VAL A 136 12.82 -9.06 18.55
C VAL A 136 11.80 -8.74 19.65
N LEU A 137 10.56 -9.22 19.51
CA LEU A 137 9.52 -9.05 20.51
C LEU A 137 9.87 -9.75 21.84
N ALA A 138 10.39 -10.98 21.78
CA ALA A 138 10.83 -11.72 22.95
C ALA A 138 11.97 -11.01 23.69
N ARG A 139 12.97 -10.50 22.95
CA ARG A 139 14.06 -9.70 23.53
C ARG A 139 13.55 -8.41 24.17
N SER A 140 12.64 -7.70 23.49
CA SER A 140 12.06 -6.46 24.00
C SER A 140 11.21 -6.69 25.25
N SER A 141 10.41 -7.77 25.26
CA SER A 141 9.63 -8.20 26.42
C SER A 141 10.52 -8.60 27.61
N LYS A 142 11.64 -9.29 27.35
CA LYS A 142 12.63 -9.64 28.39
C LYS A 142 13.29 -8.40 29.02
N ILE A 143 13.60 -7.38 28.21
CA ILE A 143 14.13 -6.10 28.71
C ILE A 143 13.06 -5.36 29.52
N LEU A 144 11.83 -5.28 29.02
CA LEU A 144 10.71 -4.60 29.69
C LEU A 144 10.28 -5.26 31.01
N SER A 145 10.38 -6.58 31.10
CA SER A 145 10.12 -7.35 32.33
C SER A 145 11.25 -7.30 33.36
N GLY A 146 12.32 -6.55 33.08
CA GLY A 146 13.40 -6.29 34.04
C GLY A 146 14.42 -7.43 34.20
N ALA A 147 14.37 -8.45 33.35
CA ALA A 147 15.20 -9.65 33.48
C ALA A 147 16.68 -9.46 33.09
N ASP A 148 17.03 -8.32 32.44
CA ASP A 148 18.41 -7.96 32.06
C ASP A 148 18.80 -6.54 32.51
N VAL A 149 18.18 -6.02 33.58
CA VAL A 149 18.66 -4.79 34.21
C VAL A 149 19.76 -5.17 35.21
N PRO A 150 21.06 -4.93 34.92
CA PRO A 150 22.06 -4.98 35.98
C PRO A 150 21.61 -4.02 37.08
N ALA A 151 21.52 -4.52 38.32
CA ALA A 151 21.05 -3.77 39.47
C ALA A 151 21.67 -2.37 39.44
N ARG A 152 20.84 -1.33 39.24
CA ARG A 152 21.25 0.04 39.49
C ARG A 152 21.67 0.08 40.95
N THR A 153 22.97 0.21 41.20
CA THR A 153 23.46 0.66 42.50
C THR A 153 22.66 1.90 42.87
N PRO A 154 22.07 1.97 44.09
CA PRO A 154 21.32 3.13 44.50
C PRO A 154 22.26 4.33 44.38
N ARG A 155 21.92 5.27 43.49
CA ARG A 155 22.55 6.60 43.54
C ARG A 155 22.17 7.15 44.90
N SER A 156 23.18 7.51 45.68
CA SER A 156 23.00 8.27 46.91
C SER A 156 22.06 9.42 46.63
N ASP A 157 21.03 9.52 47.47
CA ASP A 157 20.20 10.72 47.60
C ASP A 157 21.10 11.89 47.98
N GLU A 158 21.67 12.55 46.99
CA GLU A 158 22.11 13.94 47.09
C GLU A 158 21.13 14.76 46.27
N ARG A 159 19.90 14.89 46.80
CA ARG A 159 19.06 16.03 46.48
C ARG A 159 19.77 17.26 47.07
N PRO A 160 20.18 18.27 46.28
CA PRO A 160 20.46 19.56 46.87
C PRO A 160 19.14 20.12 47.40
N ASP A 161 19.15 20.51 48.67
CA ASP A 161 18.05 21.17 49.37
C ASP A 161 17.75 22.49 48.63
N LEU A 162 16.76 22.46 47.74
CA LEU A 162 16.27 23.67 47.07
C LEU A 162 15.27 24.34 48.01
N ILE A 163 15.81 25.30 48.77
CA ILE A 163 15.05 26.29 49.52
C ILE A 163 14.16 27.04 48.52
N TYR A 164 12.85 26.84 48.62
CA TYR A 164 11.85 27.69 47.99
C TYR A 164 11.63 28.89 48.91
N ASP A 165 12.13 30.06 48.53
CA ASP A 165 11.60 31.32 49.07
C ASP A 165 10.21 31.55 48.46
N LEU A 166 9.21 31.64 49.34
CA LEU A 166 7.84 32.02 49.01
C LEU A 166 7.73 33.55 49.05
N ASP A 167 7.64 34.18 47.88
CA ASP A 167 7.00 35.48 47.68
C ASP A 167 5.69 35.29 46.90
#